data_AF-A0A3Q8YME1-F1
#
_entry.id   AF-A0A3Q8YME1-F1
#
_cell.length_a   1.000
_cell.length_b   1.000
_cell.length_c   1.000
_cell.angle_alpha   90.00
_cell.angle_beta   90.00
_cell.angle_gamma   90.00
#
_symmetry.space_group_name_H-M   'P 1'
#
loop_
_entity.id
_entity.type
_entity.pdbx_description
1 polymer ?
#
loop_
_entity_poly.entity_id
_entity_poly.type
_entity_poly.pdbx_seq_one_letter_code
_entity_poly.pdbx_strand_id
1 'polypeptide(L)'
;MRDDELTERPSRGWTPWKEGNGEADIDKVWWAARCPHFPKLNVSVWFDGSDMVGLAHWGYRREKWCMRLTPKDWQPLPDVYRLERERGSRKRSIAGGQK
;
A
#
# COMPACT_ATOMS: atom_id res chain seq x y z
N MET A 1 19.85 -16.46 1.19
CA MET A 1 19.22 -16.50 -0.14
C MET A 1 19.66 -15.25 -0.86
N ARG A 2 20.39 -15.41 -1.97
CA ARG A 2 20.93 -14.29 -2.75
C ARG A 2 19.87 -13.81 -3.75
N ASP A 3 19.94 -12.54 -4.13
CA ASP A 3 18.92 -11.85 -4.95
C ASP A 3 18.75 -12.49 -6.35
N ASP A 4 19.79 -13.16 -6.84
CA ASP A 4 19.87 -13.93 -8.08
C ASP A 4 19.27 -15.35 -7.99
N GLU A 5 19.01 -15.84 -6.77
CA GLU A 5 18.39 -17.15 -6.52
C GLU A 5 16.85 -17.06 -6.49
N LEU A 6 16.27 -15.86 -6.60
CA LEU A 6 14.82 -15.64 -6.73
C LEU A 6 14.36 -15.82 -8.18
N THR A 7 14.03 -17.05 -8.56
CA THR A 7 13.50 -17.42 -9.89
C THR A 7 12.20 -16.69 -10.24
N GLU A 8 11.42 -16.35 -9.21
CA GLU A 8 10.27 -15.46 -9.29
C GLU A 8 10.53 -14.24 -8.41
N ARG A 9 10.83 -13.09 -9.02
CA ARG A 9 10.75 -11.83 -8.29
C ARG A 9 9.28 -11.64 -7.89
N PRO A 10 8.96 -11.38 -6.62
CA PRO A 10 7.58 -11.12 -6.19
C PRO A 10 6.93 -9.97 -6.98
N SER A 11 7.74 -9.07 -7.53
CA SER A 11 7.35 -7.93 -8.35
C SER A 11 7.33 -8.19 -9.86
N ARG A 12 7.63 -9.41 -10.34
CA ARG A 12 7.61 -9.74 -11.77
C ARG A 12 6.16 -9.67 -12.27
N GLY A 13 5.87 -8.73 -13.16
CA GLY A 13 4.49 -8.43 -13.62
C GLY A 13 3.76 -7.37 -12.80
N TRP A 14 4.39 -6.79 -11.77
CA TRP A 14 3.84 -5.67 -11.02
C TRP A 14 4.27 -4.38 -11.70
N THR A 15 3.31 -3.54 -12.07
CA THR A 15 3.61 -2.23 -12.64
C THR A 15 4.21 -1.36 -11.53
N PRO A 16 5.45 -0.84 -11.68
CA PRO A 16 5.93 0.21 -10.80
C PRO A 16 4.91 1.35 -10.84
N TRP A 17 4.43 1.79 -9.69
CA TRP A 17 3.61 2.99 -9.69
C TRP A 17 4.47 4.14 -10.19
N LYS A 18 3.89 5.02 -11.03
CA LYS A 18 4.55 6.27 -11.43
C LYS A 18 4.99 7.02 -10.16
N GLU A 19 6.09 7.75 -10.26
CA GLU A 19 6.70 8.56 -9.19
C GLU A 19 5.65 9.16 -8.23
N GLY A 20 5.74 8.87 -6.92
CA GLY A 20 4.78 9.34 -5.92
C GLY A 20 4.87 8.59 -4.58
N ASN A 21 4.14 9.07 -3.58
CA ASN A 21 3.99 8.43 -2.26
C ASN A 21 2.95 7.31 -2.36
N GLY A 22 3.40 6.10 -2.69
CA GLY A 22 2.53 4.95 -2.95
C GLY A 22 1.65 4.53 -1.77
N GLU A 23 2.07 4.81 -0.53
CA GLU A 23 1.31 4.52 0.68
C GLU A 23 0.00 5.32 0.78
N ALA A 24 0.01 6.59 0.37
CA ALA A 24 -1.20 7.42 0.41
C ALA A 24 -2.20 7.07 -0.70
N ASP A 25 -1.73 6.48 -1.79
CA ASP A 25 -2.55 6.15 -2.96
C ASP A 25 -3.15 4.75 -2.88
N ILE A 26 -2.44 3.78 -2.30
CA ILE A 26 -2.97 2.43 -2.12
C ILE A 26 -4.21 2.41 -1.22
N ASP A 27 -4.29 3.28 -0.21
CA ASP A 27 -5.48 3.40 0.65
C ASP A 27 -6.72 3.92 -0.11
N LYS A 28 -6.54 4.64 -1.22
CA LYS A 28 -7.64 5.12 -2.07
C LYS A 28 -8.12 4.04 -3.03
N VAL A 29 -7.17 3.26 -3.55
CA VAL A 29 -7.44 2.22 -4.56
C VAL A 29 -7.87 0.93 -3.88
N TRP A 30 -7.02 0.38 -3.01
CA TRP A 30 -7.20 -0.85 -2.24
C TRP A 30 -7.61 -0.54 -0.80
N TRP A 31 -8.71 0.17 -0.64
CA TRP A 31 -9.20 0.68 0.65
C TRP A 31 -9.44 -0.39 1.72
N ALA A 32 -9.69 -1.63 1.31
CA ALA A 32 -9.90 -2.78 2.20
C ALA A 32 -8.58 -3.43 2.65
N ALA A 33 -7.48 -3.14 1.94
CA ALA A 33 -6.21 -3.79 2.19
C ALA A 33 -5.64 -3.43 3.56
N ARG A 34 -4.94 -4.40 4.16
CA ARG A 34 -4.24 -4.24 5.44
C ARG A 34 -2.74 -4.34 5.22
N CYS A 35 -2.01 -3.48 5.93
CA CYS A 35 -0.57 -3.34 5.79
C CYS A 35 0.19 -3.95 6.99
N PRO A 36 0.64 -5.21 6.91
CA PRO A 36 1.72 -5.69 7.75
C PRO A 36 3.08 -5.10 7.32
N HIS A 37 3.85 -4.68 8.31
CA HIS A 37 5.26 -4.34 8.15
C HIS A 37 6.14 -5.50 8.64
N PHE A 38 7.17 -5.84 7.87
CA PHE A 38 8.16 -6.89 8.15
C PHE A 38 9.52 -6.24 8.47
N PRO A 39 9.84 -5.96 9.75
CA PRO A 39 10.99 -5.13 10.12
C PRO A 39 12.33 -5.71 9.68
N LYS A 40 12.50 -7.03 9.75
CA LYS A 40 13.75 -7.71 9.39
C LYS A 40 14.11 -7.56 7.90
N LEU A 41 13.09 -7.38 7.06
CA LEU A 41 13.25 -7.18 5.62
C LEU A 41 13.10 -5.70 5.24
N ASN A 42 12.71 -4.86 6.20
CA ASN A 42 12.32 -3.46 6.01
C ASN A 42 11.33 -3.28 4.85
N VAL A 43 10.27 -4.09 4.87
CA VAL A 43 9.26 -4.15 3.79
C VAL A 43 7.87 -3.99 4.39
N SER A 44 7.03 -3.20 3.74
CA SER A 44 5.59 -3.16 4.00
C SER A 44 4.85 -3.82 2.84
N VAL A 45 3.83 -4.62 3.16
CA VAL A 45 3.03 -5.35 2.17
C VAL A 45 1.56 -5.04 2.42
N TRP A 46 0.77 -4.87 1.36
CA TRP A 46 -0.68 -4.68 1.46
C TRP A 46 -1.40 -5.93 0.98
N PHE A 47 -2.30 -6.45 1.81
CA PHE A 47 -3.16 -7.59 1.49
C PHE A 47 -4.63 -7.19 1.49
N ASP A 48 -5.32 -7.41 0.37
CA ASP A 48 -6.78 -7.38 0.31
C ASP A 48 -7.32 -8.82 0.40
N GLY A 49 -7.83 -9.19 1.56
CA GLY A 49 -8.07 -10.60 1.89
C GLY A 49 -6.78 -11.40 1.86
N SER A 50 -6.71 -12.40 0.97
CA SER A 50 -5.53 -13.26 0.77
C SER A 50 -4.63 -12.79 -0.38
N ASP A 51 -5.03 -11.76 -1.12
CA ASP A 51 -4.30 -11.27 -2.30
C ASP A 51 -3.30 -10.18 -1.91
N MET A 52 -2.03 -10.38 -2.27
CA MET A 52 -1.01 -9.32 -2.16
C MET A 52 -1.27 -8.28 -3.25
N VAL A 53 -1.53 -7.02 -2.87
CA VAL A 53 -1.91 -5.93 -3.78
C VAL A 53 -0.93 -4.76 -3.79
N GLY A 54 -0.05 -4.66 -2.79
CA GLY A 54 0.97 -3.61 -2.70
C GLY A 54 2.23 -4.08 -1.98
N LEU A 55 3.35 -3.47 -2.33
CA LEU A 55 4.66 -3.76 -1.77
C LEU A 55 5.53 -2.49 -1.73
N ALA A 56 6.08 -2.20 -0.56
CA ALA A 56 7.04 -1.13 -0.32
C ALA A 56 8.33 -1.70 0.24
N HIS A 57 9.44 -1.45 -0.45
CA HIS A 57 10.78 -1.67 0.11
C HIS A 57 11.29 -0.36 0.70
N TRP A 58 11.44 -0.35 2.02
CA TRP A 58 12.07 0.74 2.76
C TRP A 58 13.57 0.41 2.80
N GLY A 59 14.45 1.19 2.17
CA GLY A 59 15.87 0.81 2.11
C GLY A 59 16.80 1.71 1.30
N TYR A 60 18.10 1.41 1.41
CA TYR A 60 19.24 2.25 1.03
C TYR A 60 19.34 2.62 -0.47
N ARG A 61 18.75 1.84 -1.38
CA ARG A 61 18.90 2.03 -2.84
C ARG A 61 17.71 2.70 -3.52
N ARG A 62 17.02 3.58 -2.79
CA ARG A 62 15.76 4.28 -3.13
C ARG A 62 14.54 3.42 -2.82
N GLU A 63 13.51 4.07 -2.30
CA GLU A 63 12.20 3.49 -2.06
C GLU A 63 11.71 2.85 -3.36
N LYS A 64 11.37 1.55 -3.29
CA LYS A 64 10.74 0.85 -4.41
C LYS A 64 9.33 0.52 -4.01
N TRP A 65 8.40 1.01 -4.83
CA TRP A 65 6.98 0.82 -4.64
C TRP A 65 6.38 0.07 -5.82
N CYS A 66 5.53 -0.91 -5.55
CA CYS A 66 4.77 -1.66 -6.55
C CYS A 66 3.34 -1.90 -6.07
N MET A 67 2.37 -1.80 -6.98
CA MET A 67 0.96 -2.04 -6.68
C MET A 67 0.32 -2.83 -7.84
N ARG A 68 -0.61 -3.74 -7.53
CA ARG A 68 -1.42 -4.41 -8.54
C ARG A 68 -2.44 -3.45 -9.13
N LEU A 69 -2.67 -3.59 -10.44
CA LEU A 69 -3.82 -2.98 -11.09
C LEU A 69 -5.11 -3.56 -10.51
N THR A 70 -6.11 -2.70 -10.38
CA THR A 70 -7.45 -3.12 -9.99
C THR A 70 -8.04 -4.05 -11.04
N PRO A 71 -8.68 -5.17 -10.64
CA PRO A 71 -9.51 -5.98 -11.53
C PRO A 71 -10.60 -5.12 -12.19
N LYS A 72 -11.13 -5.59 -13.33
CA LYS A 72 -12.16 -4.86 -14.08
C LYS A 72 -13.45 -4.63 -13.27
N ASP A 73 -13.75 -5.55 -12.35
CA ASP A 73 -14.95 -5.53 -11.52
C ASP A 73 -14.71 -4.91 -10.13
N TRP A 74 -13.56 -4.23 -9.95
CA TRP A 74 -13.23 -3.58 -8.68
C TRP A 74 -14.21 -2.46 -8.36
N GLN A 75 -14.74 -2.46 -7.14
CA GLN A 75 -15.63 -1.41 -6.65
C GLN A 75 -14.86 -0.44 -5.74
N PRO A 76 -14.95 0.87 -6.00
CA PRO A 76 -14.38 1.87 -5.12
C PRO A 76 -15.07 1.85 -3.75
N LEU A 77 -14.41 2.43 -2.75
CA LEU A 77 -15.00 2.59 -1.42
C LEU A 77 -16.37 3.29 -1.54
N PRO A 78 -17.47 2.71 -1.02
CA PRO A 78 -18.77 3.35 -1.05
C PRO A 78 -18.74 4.73 -0.38
N ASP A 79 -19.49 5.68 -0.93
CA ASP A 79 -19.45 7.10 -0.53
C ASP A 79 -19.66 7.31 0.98
N VAL A 80 -20.55 6.51 1.58
CA VAL A 80 -20.87 6.55 3.01
C VAL A 80 -19.62 6.34 3.86
N TYR A 81 -18.82 5.33 3.55
CA TYR A 81 -17.59 5.02 4.29
C TYR A 81 -16.43 5.95 3.94
N ARG A 82 -16.41 6.52 2.73
CA ARG A 82 -15.44 7.55 2.33
C ARG A 82 -15.57 8.80 3.21
N LEU A 83 -16.80 9.29 3.36
CA LEU A 83 -17.12 10.45 4.20
C LEU A 83 -16.76 10.22 5.67
N GLU A 84 -16.99 9.01 6.19
CA GLU A 84 -16.60 8.65 7.56
C GLU A 84 -15.08 8.62 7.74
N ARG A 85 -14.32 8.06 6.79
CA ARG A 85 -12.85 8.07 6.82
C ARG A 85 -12.28 9.48 6.76
N GLU A 86 -12.82 10.33 5.89
CA GLU A 86 -12.41 11.74 5.80
C GLU A 86 -12.67 12.49 7.11
N ARG A 87 -13.84 12.28 7.72
CA ARG A 87 -14.18 12.83 9.05
C ARG A 87 -13.22 12.33 10.12
N GLY A 88 -12.90 11.03 10.14
CA GLY A 88 -11.97 10.43 11.10
C GLY A 88 -10.54 10.96 10.95
N SER A 89 -10.05 11.12 9.72
CA SER A 89 -8.73 11.69 9.44
C SER A 89 -8.63 13.15 9.90
N ARG A 90 -9.66 13.96 9.60
CA ARG A 90 -9.74 15.37 10.04
C ARG A 90 -9.80 15.51 11.57
N LYS A 91 -10.46 14.60 12.27
CA LYS A 91 -10.46 14.58 13.75
C LYS A 91 -9.09 14.23 14.33
N ARG A 92 -8.36 13.28 13.73
CA ARG A 92 -7.00 12.91 14.18
C ARG A 92 -5.97 14.01 13.93
N SER A 93 -6.05 14.73 12.80
CA SER A 93 -5.14 15.84 12.52
C SER A 93 -5.34 17.03 13.46
N ILE A 94 -6.57 17.26 13.96
CA ILE A 94 -6.86 18.29 14.97
C ILE A 94 -6.38 17.85 16.36
N ALA A 95 -6.52 16.56 16.71
CA ALA A 95 -6.09 16.03 18.00
C ALA A 95 -4.56 15.92 18.17
N GLY A 96 -3.80 15.80 17.08
CA GLY A 96 -2.33 15.77 17.08
C GLY A 96 -1.66 17.15 17.17
N GLY A 97 -2.43 18.24 17.17
CA GLY A 97 -1.92 19.62 17.23
C GLY A 97 -1.75 20.21 18.63
N GLN A 98 -1.86 19.40 19.68
CA GLN A 98 -1.56 19.80 21.06
C GLN A 98 -0.55 18.83 21.67
N LYS A 99 0.74 19.10 21.47
CA LYS A 99 1.82 18.98 22.47
C LYS A 99 3.11 19.55 21.90
#